data_AF-A0A645J7C0-F1
#
_entry.id   AF-A0A645J7C0-F1
#
_cell.length_a   1.000
_cell.length_b   1.000
_cell.length_c   1.000
_cell.angle_alpha   90.00
_cell.angle_beta   90.00
_cell.angle_gamma   90.00
#
_symmetry.space_group_name_H-M   'P 1'
#
loop_
_entity.id
_entity.type
_entity.pdbx_description
1 polymer ?
#
loop_
_entity_poly.entity_id
_entity_poly.type
_entity_poly.pdbx_seq_one_letter_code
_entity_poly.pdbx_strand_id
1 'polypeptide(L)' 'MLPADVAPLVETRRQGILDGSRPIFAGPLRNQAGKEVVAAGQAMSDADKLAMNYYVEGVEGSVPGGK' A
#
# COMPACT_ATOMS: atom_id res chain seq x y z
N MET A 1 -7.13 -17.17 -20.01
CA MET A 1 -6.14 -16.27 -20.68
C MET A 1 -6.29 -14.90 -20.05
N LEU A 2 -5.21 -14.14 -19.90
CA LEU A 2 -5.27 -12.79 -19.35
C LEU A 2 -5.79 -11.81 -20.42
N PRO A 3 -6.65 -10.83 -20.08
CA PRO A 3 -7.02 -9.75 -21.00
C PRO A 3 -5.77 -9.00 -21.52
N ALA A 4 -5.81 -8.56 -22.78
CA ALA A 4 -4.63 -8.02 -23.48
C ALA A 4 -4.07 -6.73 -22.84
N ASP A 5 -4.92 -5.98 -22.15
CA ASP A 5 -4.61 -4.74 -21.45
C ASP A 5 -3.99 -4.94 -20.07
N VAL A 6 -4.13 -6.13 -19.47
CA VAL A 6 -3.65 -6.36 -18.09
C VAL A 6 -2.14 -6.62 -18.04
N ALA A 7 -1.57 -7.35 -19.01
CA ALA A 7 -0.13 -7.62 -19.01
C ALA A 7 0.73 -6.33 -19.06
N PRO A 8 0.43 -5.34 -19.92
CA PRO A 8 1.12 -4.04 -19.90
C PRO A 8 0.96 -3.28 -18.58
N LEU A 9 -0.20 -3.39 -17.91
CA LEU A 9 -0.43 -2.74 -16.62
C LEU A 9 0.47 -3.34 -15.53
N VAL A 10 0.56 -4.66 -15.46
CA VAL A 10 1.45 -5.35 -14.49
C VAL A 10 2.89 -4.93 -14.72
N GLU A 11 3.34 -4.92 -15.97
CA GLU A 11 4.71 -4.56 -16.33
C GLU A 11 5.05 -3.11 -15.97
N THR A 12 4.14 -2.18 -16.24
CA THR A 12 4.28 -0.77 -15.86
C THR A 12 4.38 -0.61 -14.34
N ARG A 13 3.59 -1.35 -13.57
CA ARG A 13 3.62 -1.29 -12.10
C ARG A 13 4.89 -1.93 -11.55
N ARG A 14 5.33 -3.05 -12.11
CA ARG A 14 6.59 -3.73 -11.76
C ARG A 14 7.78 -2.80 -11.93
N GLN A 15 7.87 -2.12 -13.08
CA GLN A 15 8.95 -1.18 -13.35
C GLN A 15 8.98 -0.03 -12.33
N GLY A 16 7.81 0.55 -12.02
CA GLY A 16 7.73 1.63 -11.03
C GLY A 16 8.11 1.21 -9.60
N ILE A 17 7.95 -0.07 -9.25
CA ILE A 17 8.42 -0.61 -7.96
C ILE A 17 9.95 -0.75 -7.98
N LEU A 18 10.51 -1.25 -9.09
CA LEU A 18 11.95 -1.49 -9.22
C LEU A 18 12.78 -0.20 -9.26
N ASP A 19 12.30 0.83 -9.96
CA ASP A 19 12.98 2.12 -10.04
C ASP A 19 12.61 3.10 -8.91
N GLY A 20 11.71 2.69 -8.01
CA GLY A 20 11.29 3.47 -6.85
C GLY A 20 10.32 4.61 -7.17
N SER A 21 9.89 4.80 -8.42
CA SER A 21 8.91 5.84 -8.78
C SER A 21 7.50 5.55 -8.28
N ARG A 22 7.21 4.32 -7.85
CA ARG A 22 5.93 3.89 -7.28
C ARG A 22 6.14 3.14 -5.96
N PRO A 23 6.34 3.84 -4.84
CA PRO A 23 6.35 3.21 -3.52
C PRO A 23 5.01 2.53 -3.23
N ILE A 24 5.04 1.31 -2.69
CA ILE A 24 3.83 0.51 -2.41
C ILE A 24 2.98 1.17 -1.32
N PHE A 25 3.62 1.63 -0.24
CA PHE A 25 2.97 2.32 0.86
C PHE A 25 3.12 3.83 0.67
N ALA A 26 2.33 4.39 -0.24
CA ALA A 26 2.27 5.81 -0.55
C ALA A 26 0.92 6.41 -0.19
N GLY A 27 0.91 7.67 0.22
CA GLY A 27 -0.31 8.37 0.59
C GLY A 27 -1.09 8.96 -0.59
N PRO A 28 -2.39 9.27 -0.41
CA PRO A 28 -3.12 9.18 0.84
C PRO A 28 -3.44 7.71 1.19
N LEU A 29 -3.01 7.29 2.39
CA LEU A 29 -3.23 5.94 2.89
C LEU A 29 -3.97 6.03 4.22
N ARG A 30 -5.04 5.26 4.35
CA ARG A 30 -5.87 5.20 5.55
C ARG A 30 -5.87 3.79 6.13
N ASN A 31 -5.99 3.70 7.45
CA ASN A 31 -6.25 2.43 8.12
C ASN A 31 -7.74 2.04 8.02
N GLN A 32 -8.09 0.82 8.47
CA GLN A 32 -9.47 0.33 8.51
C GLN A 32 -10.45 1.23 9.28
N ALA A 33 -9.96 2.05 10.22
CA ALA A 33 -10.77 3.00 10.99
C ALA A 33 -10.94 4.35 10.27
N GLY A 34 -10.44 4.50 9.03
CA GLY A 34 -10.50 5.73 8.25
C GLY A 34 -9.49 6.81 8.67
N LYS A 35 -8.59 6.52 9.62
CA LYS A 35 -7.53 7.45 10.02
C LYS A 35 -6.44 7.46 8.95
N GLU A 36 -6.05 8.65 8.50
CA GLU A 36 -4.90 8.82 7.62
C GLU A 36 -3.60 8.43 8.35
N VAL A 37 -2.82 7.56 7.70
CA VAL A 37 -1.54 7.02 8.21
C VAL A 37 -0.36 7.42 7.33
N VAL A 38 -0.61 7.81 6.07
CA VAL A 38 0.38 8.43 5.18
C VAL A 38 -0.31 9.55 4.42
N ALA A 39 0.20 10.77 4.53
CA ALA A 39 -0.36 11.93 3.83
C ALA A 39 -0.11 11.86 2.32
N ALA A 40 -0.96 12.54 1.54
CA ALA A 40 -0.83 12.60 0.08
C ALA A 40 0.58 13.06 -0.35
N GLY A 41 1.16 12.36 -1.33
CA GLY A 41 2.49 12.67 -1.87
C GLY A 41 3.67 12.17 -1.01
N GLN A 42 3.41 11.55 0.14
CA GLN A 42 4.45 10.94 0.96
C GLN A 42 4.52 9.41 0.76
N ALA A 43 5.71 8.85 0.98
CA ALA A 43 5.91 7.43 1.14
C ALA A 43 6.10 7.10 2.62
N MET A 44 5.57 5.96 3.07
CA MET A 44 5.79 5.47 4.42
C MET A 44 7.28 5.18 4.66
N SER A 45 7.79 5.55 5.84
CA SER A 45 9.16 5.24 6.23
C SER A 45 9.33 3.74 6.49
N ASP A 46 10.57 3.23 6.41
CA ASP A 46 10.83 1.82 6.71
C ASP A 46 10.57 1.48 8.19
N ALA A 47 10.81 2.44 9.09
CA ALA A 47 10.50 2.27 10.51
C ALA A 47 8.99 2.09 10.73
N ASP A 48 8.16 2.90 10.06
CA ASP A 48 6.70 2.78 10.16
C ASP A 48 6.18 1.49 9.53
N LYS A 49 6.78 1.03 8.41
CA LYS A 49 6.44 -0.27 7.80
C LYS A 49 6.71 -1.42 8.76
N LEU A 50 7.87 -1.42 9.41
CA LEU A 50 8.26 -2.44 10.38
C LEU A 50 7.38 -2.42 11.64
N ALA A 51 6.86 -1.25 12.01
CA ALA A 51 5.96 -1.07 13.15
C ALA A 51 4.46 -1.20 12.80
N MET A 52 4.12 -1.51 11.54
CA MET A 52 2.72 -1.55 11.09
C MET A 52 1.93 -2.62 11.86
N ASN A 53 0.94 -2.16 12.62
CA ASN A 53 0.10 -2.98 13.49
C ASN A 53 -1.41 -2.77 13.22
N TYR A 54 -1.75 -2.31 12.03
CA TYR A 54 -3.10 -2.05 11.56
C TYR A 54 -3.24 -2.55 10.13
N TYR A 55 -4.48 -2.80 9.70
CA TYR A 55 -4.78 -3.00 8.29
C TYR A 55 -5.24 -1.70 7.63
N VAL A 56 -5.07 -1.63 6.31
CA VAL A 56 -5.51 -0.50 5.49
C VAL A 56 -7.02 -0.55 5.26
N GLU A 57 -7.60 0.59 4.88
CA GLU A 57 -9.01 0.70 4.49
C GLU A 57 -9.41 -0.38 3.46
N GLY A 58 -10.57 -1.01 3.66
CA GLY A 58 -11.10 -2.07 2.78
C GLY A 58 -10.63 -3.50 3.10
N VAL A 59 -9.66 -3.69 4.00
CA VAL A 59 -9.36 -5.03 4.53
C VAL A 59 -10.48 -5.48 5.47
N GLU A 60 -10.89 -6.74 5.39
CA GLU A 60 -11.83 -7.35 6.32
C GLU A 60 -11.08 -8.22 7.35
N GLY A 61 -11.58 -8.24 8.59
CA GLY A 61 -10.92 -8.93 9.72
C GLY A 61 -10.12 -7.98 10.62
N SER A 62 -9.63 -8.53 11.73
CA SER A 62 -8.93 -7.79 12.79
C SER A 62 -7.48 -8.23 12.92
N VAL A 63 -6.57 -7.31 13.22
CA VAL A 63 -5.17 -7.65 13.50
C VAL A 63 -5.11 -8.56 14.73
N PRO A 64 -4.59 -9.80 14.62
CA PRO A 64 -4.47 -10.69 15.77
C PRO A 64 -3.52 -10.10 16.82
N GLY A 65 -3.96 -10.05 18.08
CA GLY A 65 -3.16 -9.49 19.17
C GLY A 65 -3.13 -7.96 19.21
N GLY A 66 -4.01 -7.28 18.47
CA GLY A 66 -4.34 -5.88 18.74
C GLY A 66 -4.86 -5.75 20.18
N LYS A 67 -4.23 -4.90 20.97
CA LYS A 67 -4.83 -4.46 22.25
C LYS A 67 -6.11 -3.69 21.97
#